data_AF-A0AAD2JIZ8-F1
#
_entry.id   AF-A0AAD2JIZ8-F1
#
_cell.length_a   1.000
_cell.length_b   1.000
_cell.length_c   1.000
_cell.angle_alpha   90.00
_cell.angle_beta   90.00
_cell.angle_gamma   90.00
#
_symmetry.space_group_name_H-M   'P 1'
#
loop_
_entity.id
_entity.type
_entity.pdbx_description
1 polymer ?
#
loop_
_entity_poly.entity_id
_entity_poly.type
_entity_poly.pdbx_seq_one_letter_code
_entity_poly.pdbx_strand_id
1 'polypeptide(L)'
;MNLSKKSLQRTTSLFHWEYLSHSLQHLFPKPALESRPTPAGDGPGNEASSPAGPTTYKDFGWVPADLSPGGTWHQQRISNLRWASEHYPEPKDIFDDGLHRLAVHRQNYNKDGPSPKWLQLLWWEFPSEHWEELRTGARQNFLERPEPHIRPNAPMDEEMLEAAVQFVDELVGLGVLRHIDEGLKVLTNALLFVVGKDGQPGEWRVIADMLRGGQNDCV
;
A
#
# COMPACT_ATOMS: atom_id res chain seq x y z
N MET A 1 -15.68 -14.63 21.59
CA MET A 1 -16.60 -13.54 21.20
C MET A 1 -17.36 -14.01 19.97
N ASN A 2 -18.69 -14.07 19.99
CA ASN A 2 -19.47 -14.70 18.91
C ASN A 2 -19.94 -13.62 17.92
N LEU A 3 -19.34 -13.57 16.73
CA LEU A 3 -19.61 -12.56 15.71
C LEU A 3 -20.86 -12.94 14.92
N SER A 4 -21.87 -12.07 14.91
CA SER A 4 -23.11 -12.29 14.13
C SER A 4 -22.97 -11.75 12.71
N LYS A 5 -23.74 -12.33 11.76
CA LYS A 5 -23.77 -11.91 10.34
C LYS A 5 -24.09 -10.41 10.17
N LYS A 6 -24.90 -9.84 11.06
CA LYS A 6 -25.24 -8.41 11.09
C LYS A 6 -24.08 -7.53 11.56
N SER A 7 -23.15 -8.08 12.36
CA SER A 7 -21.93 -7.39 12.83
C SER A 7 -20.88 -7.32 11.72
N LEU A 8 -20.75 -8.38 10.92
CA LEU A 8 -19.86 -8.45 9.75
C LEU A 8 -20.29 -7.52 8.60
N GLN A 9 -21.59 -7.31 8.40
CA GLN A 9 -22.10 -6.42 7.34
C GLN A 9 -21.94 -4.93 7.63
N ARG A 10 -21.63 -4.56 8.89
CA ARG A 10 -21.41 -3.17 9.32
C ARG A 10 -19.94 -2.82 9.44
N THR A 11 -19.07 -3.75 9.09
CA THR A 11 -17.64 -3.60 9.19
C THR A 11 -17.09 -2.98 7.93
N THR A 12 -16.94 -1.66 7.90
CA THR A 12 -15.98 -1.03 6.99
C THR A 12 -14.56 -1.27 7.53
N SER A 13 -13.54 -1.09 6.71
CA SER A 13 -12.11 -1.38 6.92
C SER A 13 -11.43 -0.76 8.16
N LEU A 14 -12.21 -0.24 9.12
CA LEU A 14 -11.77 0.31 10.40
C LEU A 14 -10.99 -0.69 11.27
N PHE A 15 -11.18 -2.01 11.13
CA PHE A 15 -10.44 -2.99 11.93
C PHE A 15 -8.93 -2.96 11.68
N HIS A 16 -8.48 -2.60 10.47
CA HIS A 16 -7.05 -2.41 10.20
C HIS A 16 -6.51 -1.19 10.95
N TRP A 17 -7.31 -0.12 11.03
CA TRP A 17 -6.96 1.09 11.78
C TRP A 17 -7.10 0.94 13.28
N GLU A 18 -7.97 0.09 13.80
CA GLU A 18 -8.11 -0.16 15.24
C GLU A 18 -6.88 -0.91 15.78
N TYR A 19 -6.35 -1.87 15.03
CA TYR A 19 -5.10 -2.56 15.36
C TYR A 19 -3.86 -1.66 15.22
N LEU A 20 -3.80 -0.84 14.15
CA LEU A 20 -2.75 0.17 13.95
C LEU A 20 -2.81 1.25 15.02
N SER A 21 -3.98 1.77 15.35
CA SER A 21 -4.10 2.84 16.35
C SER A 21 -3.70 2.35 17.74
N HIS A 22 -3.96 1.08 18.11
CA HIS A 22 -3.48 0.52 19.37
C HIS A 22 -1.94 0.42 19.43
N SER A 23 -1.29 0.06 18.32
CA SER A 23 0.18 0.04 18.22
C SER A 23 0.81 1.44 18.18
N LEU A 24 0.04 2.49 17.88
CA LEU A 24 0.48 3.89 17.91
C LEU A 24 0.21 4.60 19.26
N GLN A 25 -0.49 3.98 20.21
CA GLN A 25 -0.85 4.61 21.51
C GLN A 25 0.36 4.99 22.37
N HIS A 26 1.52 4.39 22.12
CA HIS A 26 2.76 4.68 22.83
C HIS A 26 3.60 5.78 22.18
N LEU A 27 3.24 6.23 20.97
CA LEU A 27 3.99 7.26 20.24
C LEU A 27 3.56 8.68 20.58
N PHE A 28 2.43 8.85 21.26
CA PHE A 28 1.90 10.16 21.63
C PHE A 28 1.62 10.22 23.14
N PRO A 29 2.03 11.30 23.84
CA PRO A 29 1.66 11.50 25.23
C PRO A 29 0.13 11.57 25.36
N LYS A 30 -0.45 10.85 26.33
CA LYS A 30 -1.88 10.92 26.63
C LYS A 30 -2.28 12.39 26.92
N PRO A 31 -3.21 12.98 26.16
CA PRO A 31 -3.83 14.23 26.56
C PRO A 31 -4.62 14.00 27.86
N ALA A 32 -4.62 14.98 28.76
CA ALA A 32 -5.45 14.95 29.94
C ALA A 32 -6.93 14.85 29.52
N LEU A 33 -7.63 13.83 30.03
CA LEU A 33 -9.05 13.62 29.81
C LEU A 33 -9.84 14.73 30.52
N GLU A 34 -10.27 15.75 29.77
CA GLU A 34 -11.39 16.57 30.20
C GLU A 34 -12.70 15.79 29.99
N SER A 35 -13.47 15.66 31.05
CA SER A 35 -14.73 14.92 31.10
C SER A 35 -15.77 15.53 30.16
N ARG A 36 -16.19 14.77 29.15
CA ARG A 36 -17.29 15.16 28.25
C ARG A 36 -18.64 14.65 28.79
N PRO A 37 -19.71 15.48 28.81
CA PRO A 37 -21.03 15.02 29.26
C PRO A 37 -21.71 14.13 28.21
N THR A 38 -22.43 13.12 28.70
CA THR A 38 -23.17 12.10 27.94
C THR A 38 -24.31 12.73 27.11
N PRO A 39 -24.48 12.37 25.82
CA PRO A 39 -25.64 12.83 25.06
C PRO A 39 -26.83 11.86 25.23
N ALA A 40 -28.01 12.42 25.44
CA ALA A 40 -29.29 11.72 25.44
C ALA A 40 -30.02 11.92 24.10
N GLY A 41 -30.67 10.87 23.60
CA GLY A 41 -31.96 10.95 22.90
C GLY A 41 -31.98 11.11 21.38
N ASP A 42 -32.71 10.20 20.73
CA ASP A 42 -32.96 10.02 19.28
C ASP A 42 -33.72 11.17 18.57
N GLY A 43 -33.46 11.32 17.26
CA GLY A 43 -34.29 12.07 16.31
C GLY A 43 -33.71 12.07 14.87
N PRO A 44 -34.53 11.93 13.80
CA PRO A 44 -34.06 11.62 12.45
C PRO A 44 -33.76 12.87 11.59
N GLY A 45 -32.79 12.71 10.69
CA GLY A 45 -32.51 13.65 9.60
C GLY A 45 -31.50 14.73 9.98
N ASN A 46 -30.23 14.53 9.62
CA ASN A 46 -29.32 15.65 9.44
C ASN A 46 -28.57 15.45 8.13
N GLU A 47 -28.85 16.35 7.20
CA GLU A 47 -27.94 16.73 6.13
C GLU A 47 -26.53 16.83 6.73
N ALA A 48 -25.53 16.33 6.01
CA ALA A 48 -24.14 16.38 6.41
C ALA A 48 -23.69 17.85 6.49
N SER A 49 -23.98 18.49 7.62
CA SER A 49 -23.39 19.76 8.01
C SER A 49 -21.91 19.50 8.15
N SER A 50 -21.16 19.83 7.11
CA SER A 50 -19.71 19.90 7.18
C SER A 50 -19.40 20.84 8.34
N PRO A 51 -18.70 20.39 9.40
CA PRO A 51 -18.31 21.30 10.46
C PRO A 51 -17.48 22.40 9.81
N ALA A 52 -17.83 23.66 10.09
CA ALA A 52 -17.06 24.82 9.64
C ALA A 52 -15.66 24.74 10.25
N GLY A 53 -14.78 24.01 9.58
CA GLY A 53 -13.38 23.89 9.93
C GLY A 53 -12.69 25.24 9.71
N PRO A 54 -11.54 25.47 10.36
CA PRO A 54 -10.76 26.69 10.15
C PRO A 54 -10.50 26.87 8.65
N THR A 55 -10.93 28.02 8.11
CA THR A 55 -10.84 28.41 6.69
C THR A 55 -9.41 28.63 6.18
N THR A 56 -8.41 28.38 7.03
CA THR A 56 -6.99 28.51 6.69
C THR A 56 -6.23 27.32 7.28
N TYR A 57 -6.15 26.24 6.51
CA TYR A 57 -5.12 25.23 6.72
C TYR A 57 -3.80 25.84 6.27
N LYS A 58 -2.73 25.73 7.07
CA LYS A 58 -1.39 26.03 6.56
C LYS A 58 -1.10 25.06 5.43
N ASP A 59 -0.66 25.58 4.30
CA ASP A 59 -0.22 24.75 3.19
C ASP A 59 0.85 23.76 3.68
N PHE A 60 0.58 22.48 3.48
CA PHE A 60 1.51 21.42 3.84
C PHE A 60 2.68 21.42 2.84
N GLY A 61 3.81 22.00 3.25
CA GLY A 61 5.05 21.99 2.48
C GLY A 61 5.92 20.79 2.85
N TRP A 62 5.75 19.66 2.15
CA TRP A 62 6.66 18.53 2.28
C TRP A 62 8.00 18.85 1.62
N VAL A 63 9.10 18.66 2.34
CA VAL A 63 10.47 18.81 1.82
C VAL A 63 11.16 17.44 1.94
N PRO A 64 11.66 16.85 0.84
CA PRO A 64 12.38 15.59 0.91
C PRO A 64 13.66 15.76 1.74
N ALA A 65 14.04 14.72 2.47
CA ALA A 65 15.37 14.65 3.08
C ALA A 65 16.45 14.67 1.99
N ASP A 66 17.65 15.18 2.30
CA ASP A 66 18.79 15.03 1.41
C ASP A 66 19.18 13.55 1.33
N LEU A 67 18.89 12.95 0.17
CA LEU A 67 19.18 11.56 -0.09
C LEU A 67 20.62 11.36 -0.59
N SER A 68 21.48 12.37 -0.68
CA SER A 68 22.83 12.25 -1.27
C SER A 68 23.70 11.18 -0.58
N PRO A 69 24.60 10.48 -1.32
CA PRO A 69 25.47 9.48 -0.72
C PRO A 69 26.36 10.16 0.32
N GLY A 70 26.49 9.54 1.49
CA GLY A 70 27.28 10.09 2.59
C GLY A 70 26.58 11.17 3.42
N GLY A 71 25.37 11.62 3.05
CA GLY A 71 24.55 12.48 3.90
C GLY A 71 24.04 11.76 5.16
N THR A 72 23.48 12.51 6.10
CA THR A 72 22.98 11.97 7.39
C THR A 72 21.92 10.89 7.20
N TRP A 73 20.95 11.14 6.31
CA TRP A 73 19.90 10.16 5.97
C TRP A 73 20.53 8.88 5.41
N HIS A 74 21.44 9.01 4.44
CA HIS A 74 22.09 7.87 3.80
C HIS A 74 22.92 7.04 4.78
N GLN A 75 23.71 7.69 5.64
CA GLN A 75 24.51 7.00 6.65
C GLN A 75 23.64 6.27 7.67
N GLN A 76 22.50 6.86 8.08
CA GLN A 76 21.57 6.19 8.98
C GLN A 76 21.01 4.91 8.35
N ARG A 77 20.60 4.94 7.07
CA ARG A 77 20.10 3.75 6.37
C ARG A 77 21.17 2.67 6.21
N ILE A 78 22.42 3.06 5.97
CA ILE A 78 23.55 2.12 5.95
C ILE A 78 23.77 1.48 7.33
N SER A 79 23.68 2.26 8.41
CA SER A 79 23.82 1.74 9.78
C SER A 79 22.71 0.74 10.11
N ASN A 80 21.46 1.08 9.79
CA ASN A 80 20.31 0.20 9.98
C ASN A 80 20.44 -1.09 9.15
N LEU A 81 20.83 -0.96 7.88
CA LEU A 81 21.07 -2.10 7.00
C LEU A 81 22.16 -3.03 7.55
N ARG A 82 23.27 -2.47 8.06
CA ARG A 82 24.35 -3.25 8.68
C ARG A 82 23.81 -4.08 9.84
N TRP A 83 23.07 -3.43 10.74
CA TRP A 83 22.46 -4.11 11.89
C TRP A 83 21.45 -5.19 11.47
N ALA A 84 20.59 -4.91 10.49
CA ALA A 84 19.64 -5.88 9.98
C ALA A 84 20.33 -7.08 9.29
N SER A 85 21.43 -6.84 8.57
CA SER A 85 22.16 -7.88 7.84
C SER A 85 22.77 -8.93 8.78
N GLU A 86 23.14 -8.55 10.01
CA GLU A 86 23.68 -9.45 11.04
C GLU A 86 22.68 -10.52 11.49
N HIS A 87 21.39 -10.36 11.19
CA HIS A 87 20.34 -11.32 11.56
C HIS A 87 20.20 -12.48 10.55
N TYR A 88 21.00 -12.49 9.48
CA TYR A 88 20.92 -13.47 8.41
C TYR A 88 22.19 -14.33 8.31
N PRO A 89 22.10 -15.58 7.76
CA PRO A 89 23.26 -16.49 7.67
C PRO A 89 24.44 -15.96 6.86
N GLU A 90 24.20 -15.13 5.84
CA GLU A 90 25.23 -14.53 4.97
C GLU A 90 25.16 -12.99 5.04
N PRO A 91 25.59 -12.36 6.17
CA PRO A 91 25.39 -10.92 6.39
C PRO A 91 26.02 -10.04 5.30
N LYS A 92 27.16 -10.46 4.74
CA LYS A 92 27.85 -9.70 3.71
C LYS A 92 26.99 -9.59 2.44
N ASP A 93 26.41 -10.69 1.99
CA ASP A 93 25.61 -10.71 0.77
C ASP A 93 24.30 -9.94 0.95
N ILE A 94 23.69 -10.02 2.14
CA ILE A 94 22.50 -9.21 2.49
C ILE A 94 22.83 -7.72 2.51
N PHE A 95 23.99 -7.36 3.06
CA PHE A 95 24.44 -5.97 3.10
C PHE A 95 24.73 -5.43 1.69
N ASP A 96 25.42 -6.20 0.84
CA ASP A 96 25.74 -5.81 -0.53
C ASP A 96 24.47 -5.65 -1.39
N ASP A 97 23.49 -6.56 -1.27
CA ASP A 97 22.16 -6.43 -1.88
C ASP A 97 21.41 -5.19 -1.37
N GLY A 98 21.43 -4.96 -0.05
CA GLY A 98 20.81 -3.78 0.55
C GLY A 98 21.42 -2.46 0.07
N LEU A 99 22.74 -2.39 -0.14
CA LEU A 99 23.40 -1.21 -0.72
C LEU A 99 22.91 -0.94 -2.15
N HIS A 100 22.76 -2.00 -2.96
CA HIS A 100 22.20 -1.87 -4.30
C HIS A 100 20.77 -1.33 -4.26
N ARG A 101 19.92 -1.88 -3.38
CA ARG A 101 18.53 -1.43 -3.19
C ARG A 101 18.45 0.01 -2.70
N LEU A 102 19.34 0.42 -1.79
CA LEU A 102 19.42 1.81 -1.33
C LEU A 102 19.80 2.74 -2.48
N ALA A 103 20.74 2.34 -3.34
CA ALA A 103 21.11 3.10 -4.52
C ALA A 103 19.94 3.26 -5.51
N VAL A 104 19.16 2.19 -5.75
CA VAL A 104 17.95 2.22 -6.59
C VAL A 104 16.87 3.11 -5.98
N HIS A 105 16.60 2.97 -4.67
CA HIS A 105 15.59 3.77 -3.97
C HIS A 105 15.85 5.27 -4.11
N ARG A 106 17.11 5.70 -4.00
CA ARG A 106 17.48 7.12 -4.15
C ARG A 106 17.23 7.65 -5.57
N GLN A 107 17.22 6.79 -6.58
CA GLN A 107 16.93 7.17 -7.97
C GLN A 107 15.43 7.37 -8.23
N ASN A 108 14.57 6.98 -7.29
CA ASN A 108 13.13 7.25 -7.32
C ASN A 108 12.78 8.68 -6.86
N TYR A 109 13.77 9.54 -6.67
CA TYR A 109 13.60 10.93 -6.27
C TYR A 109 14.51 11.83 -7.09
N ASN A 110 14.07 13.05 -7.34
CA ASN A 110 14.84 14.11 -7.97
C ASN A 110 14.73 15.40 -7.15
N LYS A 111 15.28 16.51 -7.67
CA LYS A 111 15.25 17.82 -6.99
C LYS A 111 13.83 18.37 -6.72
N ASP A 112 12.84 17.90 -7.47
CA ASP A 112 11.45 18.35 -7.42
C ASP A 112 10.58 17.42 -6.56
N GLY A 113 11.11 16.28 -6.09
CA GLY A 113 10.43 15.32 -5.22
C GLY A 113 10.45 13.88 -5.75
N PRO A 114 9.43 13.07 -5.44
CA PRO A 114 9.33 11.70 -5.94
C PRO A 114 9.28 11.67 -7.48
N SER A 115 10.06 10.78 -8.07
CA SER A 115 10.11 10.48 -9.50
C SER A 115 10.35 8.97 -9.63
N PRO A 116 9.34 8.16 -9.31
CA PRO A 116 9.49 6.71 -9.20
C PRO A 116 9.86 6.10 -10.55
N LYS A 117 10.88 5.24 -10.54
CA LYS A 117 11.34 4.46 -11.69
C LYS A 117 11.19 2.97 -11.45
N TRP A 118 11.26 2.56 -10.18
CA TRP A 118 11.15 1.17 -9.76
C TRP A 118 10.42 1.10 -8.43
N LEU A 119 9.59 0.09 -8.22
CA LEU A 119 9.09 -0.22 -6.88
C LEU A 119 10.26 -0.75 -6.03
N GLN A 120 10.81 0.10 -5.15
CA GLN A 120 11.94 -0.26 -4.29
C GLN A 120 11.68 0.09 -2.83
N LEU A 121 11.45 -0.95 -2.02
CA LEU A 121 11.34 -0.86 -0.57
C LEU A 121 12.71 -1.03 0.09
N LEU A 122 12.93 -0.32 1.19
CA LEU A 122 14.06 -0.54 2.10
C LEU A 122 13.56 -1.43 3.24
N TRP A 123 13.54 -2.75 3.01
CA TRP A 123 12.89 -3.71 3.93
C TRP A 123 13.44 -3.64 5.36
N TRP A 124 14.72 -3.31 5.53
CA TRP A 124 15.38 -3.19 6.84
C TRP A 124 14.94 -1.95 7.65
N GLU A 125 14.15 -1.04 7.05
CA GLU A 125 13.57 0.12 7.73
C GLU A 125 12.18 -0.17 8.32
N PHE A 126 11.67 -1.38 8.10
CA PHE A 126 10.43 -1.87 8.71
C PHE A 126 10.74 -2.61 10.02
N PRO A 127 9.73 -2.90 10.86
CA PRO A 127 9.91 -3.77 12.03
C PRO A 127 10.48 -5.14 11.65
N SER A 128 11.34 -5.69 12.52
CA SER A 128 12.12 -6.91 12.25
C SER A 128 11.28 -8.15 11.97
N GLU A 129 10.05 -8.17 12.47
CA GLU A 129 9.09 -9.26 12.29
C GLU A 129 8.69 -9.43 10.82
N HIS A 130 8.85 -8.38 9.99
CA HIS A 130 8.41 -8.35 8.60
C HIS A 130 9.56 -8.37 7.59
N TRP A 131 10.82 -8.36 8.04
CA TRP A 131 11.96 -8.22 7.15
C TRP A 131 12.04 -9.31 6.10
N GLU A 132 11.80 -10.58 6.47
CA GLU A 132 11.94 -11.69 5.54
C GLU A 132 10.90 -11.63 4.42
N GLU A 133 9.64 -11.37 4.76
CA GLU A 133 8.54 -11.26 3.80
C GLU A 133 8.72 -10.06 2.87
N LEU A 134 9.18 -8.93 3.40
CA LEU A 134 9.45 -7.72 2.60
C LEU A 134 10.69 -7.88 1.70
N ARG A 135 11.70 -8.60 2.17
CA ARG A 135 12.96 -8.83 1.43
C ARG A 135 12.77 -9.84 0.30
N THR A 136 12.08 -10.94 0.56
CA THR A 136 11.94 -12.06 -0.37
C THR A 136 10.61 -12.09 -1.12
N GLY A 137 9.65 -11.28 -0.68
CA GLY A 137 8.27 -11.32 -1.14
C GLY A 137 7.43 -12.28 -0.31
N ALA A 138 6.26 -11.84 0.13
CA ALA A 138 5.27 -12.72 0.73
C ALA A 138 4.68 -13.62 -0.37
N ARG A 139 4.79 -14.93 -0.19
CA ARG A 139 4.10 -15.88 -1.08
C ARG A 139 2.61 -15.79 -0.81
N GLN A 140 1.83 -15.42 -1.81
CA GLN A 140 0.40 -15.64 -1.78
C GLN A 140 0.16 -17.14 -1.96
N ASN A 141 0.02 -17.83 -0.83
CA ASN A 141 -0.27 -19.26 -0.82
C ASN A 141 -1.77 -19.44 -1.07
N PHE A 142 -2.10 -20.30 -2.03
CA PHE A 142 -3.45 -20.82 -2.15
C PHE A 142 -3.56 -22.10 -1.29
N LEU A 143 -4.66 -22.25 -0.56
CA LEU A 143 -5.02 -23.49 0.15
C LEU A 143 -5.32 -24.62 -0.83
N GLU A 144 -5.88 -24.28 -1.99
CA GLU A 144 -6.20 -25.21 -3.07
C GLU A 144 -5.65 -24.69 -4.40
N ARG A 145 -5.35 -25.58 -5.36
CA ARG A 145 -4.86 -25.13 -6.67
C ARG A 145 -6.00 -24.44 -7.43
N PRO A 146 -5.84 -23.17 -7.85
CA PRO A 146 -6.87 -22.51 -8.64
C PRO A 146 -7.05 -23.18 -10.00
N GLU A 147 -8.30 -23.25 -10.45
CA GLU A 147 -8.64 -23.73 -11.78
C GLU A 147 -8.03 -22.81 -12.84
N PRO A 148 -7.29 -23.34 -13.84
CA PRO A 148 -6.77 -22.53 -14.94
C PRO A 148 -7.90 -21.94 -15.79
N HIS A 149 -8.20 -20.67 -15.60
CA HIS A 149 -9.20 -19.96 -16.37
C HIS A 149 -8.87 -18.46 -16.47
N ILE A 150 -8.84 -17.95 -17.71
CA ILE A 150 -8.68 -16.52 -17.99
C ILE A 150 -10.07 -15.91 -18.15
N ARG A 151 -10.39 -14.94 -17.31
CA ARG A 151 -11.66 -14.21 -17.33
C ARG A 151 -11.52 -12.90 -18.10
N PRO A 152 -12.52 -12.49 -18.88
CA PRO A 152 -12.53 -11.16 -19.49
C PRO A 152 -12.59 -10.08 -18.40
N ASN A 153 -11.98 -8.93 -18.69
CA ASN A 153 -12.15 -7.74 -17.87
C ASN A 153 -13.62 -7.28 -17.88
N ALA A 154 -14.00 -6.47 -16.89
CA ALA A 154 -15.32 -5.85 -16.89
C ALA A 154 -15.50 -4.96 -18.14
N PRO A 155 -16.74 -4.72 -18.60
CA PRO A 155 -16.99 -3.78 -19.69
C PRO A 155 -16.39 -2.41 -19.37
N MET A 156 -15.64 -1.86 -20.31
CA MET A 156 -15.00 -0.55 -20.25
C MET A 156 -15.42 0.21 -21.50
N ASP A 157 -15.74 1.50 -21.34
CA ASP A 157 -15.80 2.41 -22.48
C ASP A 157 -14.38 2.80 -22.93
N GLU A 158 -14.30 3.68 -23.94
CA GLU A 158 -13.02 4.08 -24.53
C GLU A 158 -12.10 4.81 -23.52
N GLU A 159 -12.65 5.72 -22.71
CA GLU A 159 -11.88 6.47 -21.71
C GLU A 159 -11.39 5.56 -20.57
N MET A 160 -12.25 4.65 -20.10
CA MET A 160 -11.89 3.66 -19.08
C MET A 160 -10.81 2.71 -19.59
N LEU A 161 -10.91 2.27 -20.84
CA LEU A 161 -9.93 1.36 -21.44
C LEU A 161 -8.57 2.06 -21.57
N GLU A 162 -8.55 3.31 -22.02
CA GLU A 162 -7.32 4.10 -22.10
C GLU A 162 -6.67 4.25 -20.72
N ALA A 163 -7.46 4.59 -19.68
CA ALA A 163 -6.97 4.68 -18.32
C ALA A 163 -6.41 3.35 -17.79
N ALA A 164 -7.07 2.22 -18.11
CA ALA A 164 -6.59 0.89 -17.74
C ALA A 164 -5.26 0.53 -18.42
N VAL A 165 -5.10 0.87 -19.71
CA VAL A 165 -3.84 0.66 -20.44
C VAL A 165 -2.72 1.48 -19.84
N GLN A 166 -2.94 2.79 -19.66
CA GLN A 166 -1.93 3.69 -19.07
C GLN A 166 -1.49 3.21 -17.69
N PHE A 167 -2.43 2.75 -16.86
CA PHE A 167 -2.14 2.19 -15.55
C PHE A 167 -1.27 0.92 -15.63
N VAL A 168 -1.61 -0.03 -16.52
CA VAL A 168 -0.83 -1.27 -16.67
C VAL A 168 0.57 -0.98 -17.22
N ASP A 169 0.69 -0.07 -18.19
CA ASP A 169 1.97 0.35 -18.75
C ASP A 169 2.86 1.00 -17.69
N GLU A 170 2.29 1.83 -16.80
CA GLU A 170 3.02 2.40 -15.66
C GLU A 170 3.51 1.31 -14.71
N LEU A 171 2.68 0.32 -14.36
CA LEU A 171 3.09 -0.79 -13.51
C LEU A 171 4.21 -1.64 -14.14
N VAL A 172 4.20 -1.82 -15.46
CA VAL A 172 5.31 -2.46 -16.18
C VAL A 172 6.56 -1.59 -16.13
N GLY A 173 6.43 -0.28 -16.38
CA GLY A 173 7.52 0.67 -16.32
C GLY A 173 8.18 0.75 -14.93
N LEU A 174 7.38 0.62 -13.86
CA LEU A 174 7.84 0.56 -12.47
C LEU A 174 8.41 -0.81 -12.06
N GLY A 175 8.37 -1.81 -12.95
CA GLY A 175 8.82 -3.18 -12.66
C GLY A 175 7.93 -3.95 -11.69
N VAL A 176 6.70 -3.48 -11.45
CA VAL A 176 5.70 -4.18 -10.62
C VAL A 176 5.09 -5.34 -11.39
N LEU A 177 4.75 -5.08 -12.66
CA LEU A 177 4.35 -6.11 -13.61
C LEU A 177 5.53 -6.45 -14.52
N ARG A 178 5.59 -7.70 -14.95
CA ARG A 178 6.60 -8.19 -15.90
C ARG A 178 5.93 -8.96 -17.02
N HIS A 179 6.57 -8.97 -18.18
CA HIS A 179 6.19 -9.88 -19.24
C HIS A 179 6.40 -11.33 -18.80
N ILE A 180 5.58 -12.22 -19.36
CA ILE A 180 5.72 -13.64 -19.10
C ILE A 180 7.00 -14.17 -19.73
N ASP A 181 7.77 -14.95 -18.96
CA ASP A 181 9.01 -15.56 -19.43
C ASP A 181 8.72 -16.57 -20.57
N GLU A 182 9.68 -16.75 -21.48
CA GLU A 182 9.53 -17.65 -22.61
C GLU A 182 9.22 -19.09 -22.15
N GLY A 183 8.24 -19.73 -22.80
CA GLY A 183 7.78 -21.07 -22.45
C GLY A 183 6.79 -21.15 -21.27
N LEU A 184 6.55 -20.04 -20.56
CA LEU A 184 5.50 -19.97 -19.55
C LEU A 184 4.17 -19.49 -20.16
N LYS A 185 3.06 -19.85 -19.51
CA LYS A 185 1.70 -19.38 -19.86
C LYS A 185 0.98 -18.83 -18.64
N VAL A 186 0.23 -17.75 -18.84
CA VAL A 186 -0.69 -17.22 -17.83
C VAL A 186 -1.85 -18.20 -17.71
N LEU A 187 -2.09 -18.70 -16.50
CA LEU A 187 -3.14 -19.69 -16.23
C LEU A 187 -4.42 -19.04 -15.71
N THR A 188 -4.28 -17.97 -14.94
CA THR A 188 -5.36 -17.22 -14.31
C THR A 188 -5.01 -15.73 -14.32
N ASN A 189 -6.03 -14.88 -14.26
CA ASN A 189 -5.85 -13.43 -14.20
C ASN A 189 -6.77 -12.81 -13.15
N ALA A 190 -6.33 -11.71 -12.54
CA ALA A 190 -7.24 -10.81 -11.86
C ALA A 190 -7.91 -9.96 -12.95
N LEU A 191 -9.23 -10.04 -13.07
CA LEU A 191 -9.93 -9.17 -14.01
C LEU A 191 -9.87 -7.72 -13.53
N LEU A 192 -9.69 -6.81 -14.47
CA LEU A 192 -9.70 -5.39 -14.20
C LEU A 192 -11.13 -4.85 -14.32
N PHE A 193 -11.46 -3.92 -13.44
CA PHE A 193 -12.61 -3.03 -13.61
C PHE A 193 -12.21 -1.60 -13.28
N VAL A 194 -12.89 -0.65 -13.91
CA VAL A 194 -12.59 0.77 -13.81
C VAL A 194 -13.78 1.50 -13.22
N VAL A 195 -13.51 2.40 -12.27
CA VAL A 195 -14.53 3.25 -11.64
C VAL A 195 -14.04 4.68 -11.53
N GLY A 196 -14.95 5.66 -11.61
CA GLY A 196 -14.60 7.07 -11.41
C GLY A 196 -14.13 7.33 -9.97
N LYS A 197 -13.23 8.30 -9.80
CA LYS A 197 -12.82 8.78 -8.48
C LYS A 197 -13.84 9.79 -7.96
N ASP A 198 -14.44 9.50 -6.80
CA ASP A 198 -15.34 10.43 -6.14
C ASP A 198 -14.66 11.79 -5.89
N GLY A 199 -15.30 12.87 -6.36
CA GLY A 199 -14.80 14.24 -6.22
C GLY A 199 -13.70 14.64 -7.21
N GLN A 200 -13.32 13.77 -8.16
CA GLN A 200 -12.29 14.04 -9.18
C GLN A 200 -12.83 13.67 -10.58
N PRO A 201 -13.65 14.54 -11.20
CA PRO A 201 -14.24 14.27 -12.51
C PRO A 201 -13.18 14.03 -13.58
N GLY A 202 -13.36 12.98 -14.37
CA GLY A 202 -12.40 12.57 -15.42
C GLY A 202 -11.22 11.74 -14.91
N GLU A 203 -11.14 11.46 -13.60
CA GLU A 203 -10.13 10.56 -13.06
C GLU A 203 -10.70 9.17 -12.73
N TRP A 204 -9.89 8.14 -12.99
CA TRP A 204 -10.30 6.75 -12.90
C TRP A 204 -9.47 5.96 -11.87
N ARG A 205 -10.09 4.98 -11.23
CA ARG A 205 -9.42 3.92 -10.47
C ARG A 205 -9.50 2.63 -11.25
N VAL A 206 -8.34 2.02 -11.48
CA VAL A 206 -8.22 0.69 -12.08
C VAL A 206 -8.03 -0.31 -10.93
N ILE A 207 -8.89 -1.31 -10.84
CA ILE A 207 -8.93 -2.22 -9.70
C ILE A 207 -8.87 -3.66 -10.20
N ALA A 208 -8.00 -4.45 -9.57
CA ALA A 208 -7.93 -5.89 -9.76
C ALA A 208 -8.98 -6.60 -8.89
N ASP A 209 -9.93 -7.29 -9.53
CA ASP A 209 -10.99 -8.05 -8.86
C ASP A 209 -10.57 -9.51 -8.70
N MET A 210 -9.89 -9.78 -7.59
CA MET A 210 -9.47 -11.13 -7.18
C MET A 210 -10.65 -12.00 -6.72
N LEU A 211 -11.82 -11.40 -6.45
CA LEU A 211 -13.02 -12.12 -6.05
C LEU A 211 -13.65 -12.78 -7.27
N ARG A 212 -14.03 -11.99 -8.27
CA ARG A 212 -14.60 -12.53 -9.51
C ARG A 212 -13.55 -13.24 -10.37
N GLY A 213 -12.27 -12.94 -10.18
CA GLY A 213 -11.16 -13.68 -10.78
C GLY A 213 -11.04 -15.13 -10.27
N GLY A 214 -11.67 -15.47 -9.13
CA GLY A 214 -11.67 -16.80 -8.54
C GLY A 214 -10.43 -17.11 -7.68
N GLN A 215 -9.47 -16.19 -7.58
CA GLN A 215 -8.29 -16.38 -6.73
C GLN A 215 -8.67 -16.45 -5.26
N ASN A 216 -9.65 -15.66 -4.83
CA ASN A 216 -10.14 -15.66 -3.44
C ASN A 216 -10.84 -16.97 -3.05
N ASP A 217 -11.33 -17.76 -4.01
CA ASP A 217 -11.95 -19.06 -3.74
C ASP A 217 -10.91 -20.13 -3.35
N CYS A 218 -9.63 -19.79 -3.48
CA CYS A 218 -8.51 -20.71 -3.23
C CYS A 218 -7.62 -20.26 -2.07
N VAL A 219 -7.98 -19.22 -1.31
CA VAL A 219 -7.22 -18.69 -0.15
C VAL A 219 -7.83 -19.16 1.17
#